data_AF-A0AAD7HFD6-F1
#
_entry.id   AF-A0AAD7HFD6-F1
#
_cell.length_a   1.000
_cell.length_b   1.000
_cell.length_c   1.000
_cell.angle_alpha   90.00
_cell.angle_beta   90.00
_cell.angle_gamma   90.00
#
_symmetry.space_group_name_H-M   'P 1'
#
loop_
_entity.id
_entity.type
_entity.pdbx_description
1 polymer ?
#
loop_
_entity_poly.entity_id
_entity_poly.type
_entity_poly.pdbx_seq_one_letter_code
_entity_poly.pdbx_strand_id
1 'polypeptide(L)'
;MGNILTLLFAGHETTAHTLAGTLGFMAIHEEIQNEVVEQIMSVVGPDREPEFDDYSKLDKVLAIFYEAARIFPAGHALVREETEDTVLTIPNPVGEDGSKTIPILKGTQIMVDMIGVHYNPRYYDDPKIYRPSRWYGLPTDSELFTAFSVGPRACIGRRFATVEATCFLAHLLRDWEVQPILRDGESKQAWGARVLDAKIVMTLERCPH
;
A
#
# COMPACT_ATOMS: atom_id res chain seq x y z
N MET A 1 5.13 -17.24 23.55
CA MET A 1 5.93 -16.92 22.35
C MET A 1 5.08 -17.03 21.07
N GLY A 2 3.91 -16.37 21.01
CA GLY A 2 2.99 -16.49 19.86
C GLY A 2 2.89 -15.18 19.07
N ASN A 3 2.49 -14.10 19.73
CA ASN A 3 2.19 -12.84 19.03
C ASN A 3 3.45 -12.09 18.56
N ILE A 4 4.58 -12.17 19.28
CA ILE A 4 5.81 -11.45 18.91
C ILE A 4 6.40 -11.99 17.60
N LEU A 5 6.46 -13.31 17.42
CA LEU A 5 6.94 -13.91 16.17
C LEU A 5 5.98 -13.59 15.01
N THR A 6 4.68 -13.62 15.23
CA THR A 6 3.69 -13.22 14.22
C THR A 6 3.84 -11.76 13.82
N LEU A 7 4.02 -10.85 14.77
CA LEU A 7 4.24 -9.41 14.49
C LEU A 7 5.56 -9.18 13.74
N LEU A 8 6.63 -9.89 14.10
CA LEU A 8 7.92 -9.81 13.42
C LEU A 8 7.84 -10.31 11.97
N PHE A 9 7.28 -11.50 11.72
CA PHE A 9 7.14 -12.03 10.36
C PHE A 9 6.16 -11.20 9.52
N ALA A 10 5.02 -10.80 10.10
CA ALA A 10 4.05 -9.98 9.40
C ALA A 10 4.64 -8.59 9.05
N GLY A 11 5.35 -7.94 9.98
CA GLY A 11 5.97 -6.65 9.75
C GLY A 11 7.15 -6.70 8.77
N HIS A 12 8.02 -7.72 8.89
CA HIS A 12 9.20 -7.86 8.04
C HIS A 12 8.83 -8.03 6.56
N GLU A 13 7.93 -8.97 6.24
CA GLU A 13 7.60 -9.25 4.84
C GLU A 13 6.67 -8.19 4.23
N THR A 14 5.74 -7.62 5.00
CA THR A 14 4.77 -6.66 4.43
C THR A 14 5.31 -5.23 4.36
N THR A 15 5.83 -4.68 5.48
CA THR A 15 6.35 -3.30 5.49
C THR A 15 7.56 -3.17 4.58
N ALA A 16 8.50 -4.13 4.61
CA ALA A 16 9.69 -4.07 3.76
C ALA A 16 9.34 -4.16 2.27
N HIS A 17 8.36 -5.00 1.90
CA HIS A 17 7.88 -5.08 0.51
C HIS A 17 7.29 -3.75 0.04
N THR A 18 6.43 -3.13 0.86
CA THR A 18 5.88 -1.81 0.52
C THR A 18 6.96 -0.74 0.46
N LEU A 19 7.89 -0.70 1.41
CA LEU A 19 9.03 0.23 1.38
C LEU A 19 9.88 0.06 0.11
N ALA A 20 10.19 -1.18 -0.28
CA ALA A 20 10.91 -1.45 -1.52
C ALA A 20 10.15 -0.93 -2.75
N GLY A 21 8.83 -1.14 -2.79
CA GLY A 21 7.96 -0.57 -3.81
C GLY A 21 7.99 0.96 -3.80
N THR A 22 7.86 1.59 -2.63
CA THR A 22 7.93 3.06 -2.47
C THR A 22 9.24 3.61 -3.02
N LEU A 23 10.39 3.03 -2.65
CA LEU A 23 11.70 3.45 -3.16
C LEU A 23 11.80 3.28 -4.68
N GLY A 24 11.26 2.18 -5.22
CA GLY A 24 11.21 1.97 -6.66
C GLY A 24 10.37 3.03 -7.38
N PHE A 25 9.26 3.48 -6.80
CA PHE A 25 8.51 4.62 -7.33
C PHE A 25 9.26 5.94 -7.18
N MET A 26 9.91 6.22 -6.05
CA MET A 26 10.71 7.45 -5.88
C MET A 26 11.83 7.55 -6.92
N ALA A 27 12.47 6.43 -7.27
CA ALA A 27 13.52 6.38 -8.28
C ALA A 27 13.05 6.86 -9.68
N ILE A 28 11.79 6.62 -10.03
CA ILE A 28 11.23 6.95 -11.36
C ILE A 28 10.33 8.18 -11.35
N HIS A 29 10.02 8.74 -10.16
CA HIS A 29 9.19 9.92 -9.94
C HIS A 29 9.97 10.99 -9.15
N GLU A 30 10.95 11.61 -9.79
CA GLU A 30 11.79 12.65 -9.19
C GLU A 30 10.97 13.83 -8.69
N GLU A 31 9.92 14.21 -9.41
CA GLU A 31 9.02 15.29 -9.05
C GLU A 31 8.31 15.05 -7.71
N ILE A 32 7.88 13.81 -7.48
CA ILE A 32 7.23 13.40 -6.23
C ILE A 32 8.27 13.32 -5.11
N GLN A 33 9.45 12.76 -5.40
CA GLN A 33 10.53 12.66 -4.43
C GLN A 33 10.95 14.06 -3.93
N ASN A 34 11.14 15.02 -4.84
CA ASN A 34 11.46 16.40 -4.48
C ASN A 34 10.35 17.05 -3.65
N GLU A 35 9.09 16.85 -4.00
CA GLU A 35 7.95 17.37 -3.23
C GLU A 35 7.94 16.85 -1.78
N VAL A 36 8.29 15.57 -1.58
CA VAL A 36 8.36 14.95 -0.26
C VAL A 36 9.56 15.46 0.53
N VAL A 37 10.72 15.62 -0.12
CA VAL A 37 11.92 16.22 0.50
C VAL A 37 11.64 17.65 0.95
N GLU A 38 10.96 18.45 0.13
CA GLU A 38 10.54 19.81 0.51
C GLU A 38 9.68 19.81 1.78
N GLN A 39 8.74 18.86 1.91
CA GLN A 39 7.97 18.71 3.15
C GLN A 39 8.87 18.35 4.33
N ILE A 40 9.75 17.35 4.17
CA ILE A 40 10.65 16.91 5.25
C ILE A 40 11.50 18.09 5.73
N MET A 41 12.09 18.85 4.80
CA MET A 41 12.91 20.02 5.12
C MET A 41 12.12 21.15 5.78
N SER A 42 10.85 21.34 5.41
CA SER A 42 9.95 22.33 6.04
C SER A 42 9.60 21.98 7.49
N VAL A 43 9.42 20.69 7.79
CA VAL A 43 9.02 20.20 9.12
C VAL A 43 10.21 20.02 10.05
N VAL A 44 11.28 19.41 9.53
CA VAL A 44 12.43 18.97 10.31
C VAL A 44 13.56 20.00 10.28
N GLY A 45 13.80 20.59 9.11
CA GLY A 45 14.95 21.47 8.88
C GLY A 45 16.26 20.70 8.66
N PRO A 46 17.35 21.41 8.31
CA PRO A 46 18.66 20.79 8.04
C PRO A 46 19.45 20.41 9.31
N ASP A 47 19.10 20.99 10.46
CA ASP A 47 19.96 20.98 11.65
C ASP A 47 19.63 19.87 12.68
N ARG A 48 18.61 19.05 12.40
CA ARG A 48 18.18 17.98 13.30
C ARG A 48 17.64 16.75 12.59
N GLU A 49 17.54 15.67 13.35
CA GLU A 49 16.93 14.42 12.94
C GLU A 49 15.39 14.44 13.00
N PRO A 50 14.67 13.74 12.09
CA PRO A 50 13.25 13.49 12.25
C PRO A 50 12.99 12.76 13.56
N GLU A 51 12.03 13.28 14.33
CA GLU A 51 11.60 12.71 15.60
C GLU A 51 10.15 12.24 15.52
N PHE A 52 9.71 11.45 16.52
CA PHE A 52 8.35 10.92 16.53
C PHE A 52 7.27 12.03 16.52
N ASP A 53 7.54 13.16 17.16
CA ASP A 53 6.61 14.29 17.22
C ASP A 53 6.38 14.95 15.84
N ASP A 54 7.28 14.72 14.89
CA ASP A 54 7.12 15.17 13.50
C ASP A 54 6.15 14.32 12.69
N TYR A 55 5.91 13.07 13.09
CA TYR A 55 5.13 12.08 12.34
C TYR A 55 3.79 12.65 11.86
N SER A 56 3.08 13.38 12.73
CA SER A 56 1.77 13.99 12.41
C SER A 56 1.80 15.04 11.30
N LYS A 57 2.98 15.58 10.97
CA LYS A 57 3.21 16.64 9.97
C LYS A 57 3.81 16.11 8.66
N LEU A 58 4.14 14.82 8.61
CA LEU A 58 4.79 14.16 7.47
C LEU A 58 3.77 13.38 6.61
N ASP A 59 2.64 14.01 6.30
CA ASP A 59 1.54 13.38 5.57
C ASP A 59 1.92 12.98 4.14
N LYS A 60 2.78 13.74 3.44
CA LYS A 60 3.26 13.36 2.10
C LYS A 60 4.21 12.17 2.15
N VAL A 61 5.03 12.05 3.19
CA VAL A 61 5.87 10.85 3.42
C VAL A 61 4.99 9.62 3.63
N LEU A 62 3.91 9.75 4.40
CA LEU A 62 2.95 8.66 4.56
C LEU A 62 2.18 8.36 3.25
N ALA A 63 1.86 9.40 2.47
CA ALA A 63 1.13 9.29 1.23
C ALA A 63 1.88 8.47 0.16
N ILE A 64 3.20 8.65 0.03
CA ILE A 64 4.00 7.83 -0.91
C ILE A 64 4.02 6.36 -0.52
N PHE A 65 3.96 6.07 0.78
CA PHE A 65 3.86 4.70 1.30
C PHE A 65 2.47 4.10 1.02
N TYR A 66 1.38 4.84 1.28
CA TYR A 66 0.02 4.39 0.98
C TYR A 66 -0.22 4.15 -0.50
N GLU A 67 0.23 5.05 -1.38
CA GLU A 67 0.04 4.86 -2.82
C GLU A 67 0.87 3.67 -3.35
N ALA A 68 2.07 3.44 -2.78
CA ALA A 68 2.86 2.26 -3.09
C ALA A 68 2.15 0.98 -2.63
N ALA A 69 1.61 0.96 -1.40
CA ALA A 69 0.82 -0.18 -0.92
C ALA A 69 -0.47 -0.41 -1.72
N ARG A 70 -1.05 0.63 -2.34
CA ARG A 70 -2.23 0.49 -3.21
C ARG A 70 -1.88 -0.19 -4.53
N ILE A 71 -0.85 0.31 -5.22
CA ILE A 71 -0.45 -0.13 -6.58
C ILE A 71 0.40 -1.40 -6.52
N PHE A 72 1.21 -1.56 -5.49
CA PHE A 72 2.11 -2.68 -5.28
C PHE A 72 1.83 -3.35 -3.92
N PRO A 73 0.64 -3.97 -3.76
CA PRO A 73 0.19 -4.46 -2.47
C PRO A 73 0.92 -5.73 -2.03
N ALA A 74 1.42 -5.73 -0.79
CA ALA A 74 1.93 -6.95 -0.15
C ALA A 74 0.82 -7.99 0.10
N GLY A 75 -0.42 -7.54 0.36
CA GLY A 75 -1.59 -8.39 0.57
C GLY A 75 -2.59 -8.26 -0.58
N HIS A 76 -2.83 -9.35 -1.31
CA HIS A 76 -3.68 -9.35 -2.51
C HIS A 76 -5.11 -9.84 -2.29
N ALA A 77 -5.39 -10.56 -1.20
CA ALA A 77 -6.72 -11.11 -0.92
C ALA A 77 -7.07 -11.05 0.57
N LEU A 78 -8.34 -10.78 0.88
CA LEU A 78 -8.90 -10.95 2.22
C LEU A 78 -9.93 -12.09 2.19
N VAL A 79 -9.70 -13.13 2.99
CA VAL A 79 -10.63 -14.25 3.11
C VAL A 79 -11.51 -14.07 4.34
N ARG A 80 -12.81 -14.32 4.18
CA ARG A 80 -13.82 -14.40 5.24
C ARG A 80 -14.62 -15.70 5.08
N GLU A 81 -15.13 -16.21 6.19
CA GLU A 81 -16.07 -17.31 6.20
C GLU A 81 -17.32 -16.83 6.92
N GLU A 82 -18.48 -16.95 6.27
CA GLU A 82 -19.73 -16.46 6.83
C GLU A 82 -20.23 -17.38 7.95
N THR A 83 -20.51 -16.80 9.12
CA THR A 83 -20.90 -17.56 10.31
C THR A 83 -22.39 -17.90 10.35
N GLU A 84 -23.18 -17.23 9.52
CA GLU A 84 -24.63 -17.38 9.38
C GLU A 84 -25.07 -17.07 7.94
N ASP A 85 -26.29 -17.48 7.59
CA ASP A 85 -26.87 -17.10 6.31
C ASP A 85 -27.04 -15.58 6.27
N THR A 86 -26.46 -14.96 5.25
CA THR A 86 -26.41 -13.52 5.11
C THR A 86 -26.64 -13.12 3.67
N VAL A 87 -26.59 -11.82 3.42
CA VAL A 87 -26.88 -11.21 2.14
C VAL A 87 -25.83 -10.15 1.86
N LEU A 88 -25.12 -10.29 0.74
CA LEU A 88 -24.16 -9.32 0.25
C LEU A 88 -24.83 -8.39 -0.77
N THR A 89 -24.86 -7.09 -0.48
CA THR A 89 -25.28 -6.07 -1.45
C THR A 89 -24.04 -5.49 -2.14
N ILE A 90 -23.97 -5.62 -3.47
CA ILE A 90 -22.88 -5.06 -4.27
C ILE A 90 -23.41 -4.10 -5.33
N PRO A 91 -22.71 -2.98 -5.59
CA PRO A 91 -23.12 -2.05 -6.63
C PRO A 91 -23.12 -2.73 -8.00
N ASN A 92 -23.99 -2.28 -8.90
CA ASN A 92 -24.01 -2.71 -10.30
C ASN A 92 -22.69 -2.36 -11.02
N PRO A 93 -22.44 -2.82 -12.26
CA PRO A 93 -21.29 -2.39 -13.05
C PRO A 93 -21.15 -0.85 -13.14
N VAL A 94 -19.94 -0.36 -13.41
CA VAL A 94 -19.70 1.09 -13.55
C VAL A 94 -20.53 1.63 -14.73
N GLY A 95 -21.31 2.68 -14.48
CA GLY A 95 -22.25 3.25 -15.45
C GLY A 95 -23.70 2.78 -15.32
N GLU A 96 -23.98 1.84 -14.40
CA GLU A 96 -25.34 1.38 -14.08
C GLU A 96 -25.74 1.80 -12.66
N ASP A 97 -26.94 2.35 -12.52
CA ASP A 97 -27.50 2.71 -11.22
C ASP A 97 -27.99 1.48 -10.45
N GLY A 98 -27.92 1.55 -9.12
CA GLY A 98 -28.45 0.54 -8.21
C GLY A 98 -27.43 -0.49 -7.72
N SER A 99 -27.96 -1.51 -7.06
CA SER A 99 -27.18 -2.60 -6.46
C SER A 99 -27.90 -3.92 -6.63
N LYS A 100 -27.12 -5.00 -6.63
CA LYS A 100 -27.62 -6.37 -6.64
C LYS A 100 -27.30 -7.04 -5.32
N THR A 101 -28.17 -7.96 -4.98
CA THR A 101 -28.18 -8.63 -3.68
C THR A 101 -27.90 -10.11 -3.91
N ILE A 102 -26.90 -10.66 -3.21
CA ILE A 102 -26.46 -12.04 -3.36
C ILE A 102 -26.63 -12.74 -2.01
N PRO A 103 -27.49 -13.78 -1.91
CA PRO A 103 -27.58 -14.58 -0.69
C PRO A 103 -26.29 -15.39 -0.52
N ILE A 104 -25.73 -15.38 0.68
CA ILE A 104 -24.54 -16.14 1.05
C ILE A 104 -24.91 -17.07 2.19
N LEU A 105 -24.73 -18.37 1.99
CA LEU A 105 -25.04 -19.37 3.01
C LEU A 105 -23.92 -19.42 4.06
N LYS A 106 -24.28 -19.80 5.28
CA LYS A 106 -23.34 -20.13 6.35
C LYS A 106 -22.26 -21.11 5.87
N GLY A 107 -21.01 -20.85 6.26
CA GLY A 107 -19.84 -21.64 5.89
C GLY A 107 -19.29 -21.32 4.50
N THR A 108 -19.91 -20.41 3.75
CA THR A 108 -19.35 -19.93 2.48
C THR A 108 -18.11 -19.09 2.73
N GLN A 109 -17.02 -19.39 2.02
CA GLN A 109 -15.84 -18.54 2.01
C GLN A 109 -15.97 -17.43 0.96
N ILE A 110 -15.80 -16.19 1.41
CA ILE A 110 -15.75 -15.00 0.57
C ILE A 110 -14.30 -14.54 0.48
N MET A 111 -13.80 -14.42 -0.75
CA MET A 111 -12.49 -13.83 -1.02
C MET A 111 -12.69 -12.45 -1.65
N VAL A 112 -12.22 -11.42 -0.95
CA VAL A 112 -12.18 -10.05 -1.46
C VAL A 112 -10.86 -9.86 -2.19
N ASP A 113 -10.94 -9.61 -3.50
CA ASP A 113 -9.81 -9.23 -4.34
C ASP A 113 -9.39 -7.79 -4.05
N MET A 114 -8.33 -7.63 -3.24
CA MET A 114 -7.84 -6.31 -2.86
C MET A 114 -7.16 -5.60 -4.02
N ILE A 115 -6.56 -6.33 -4.96
CA ILE A 115 -5.99 -5.74 -6.18
C ILE A 115 -7.12 -5.13 -7.00
N GLY A 116 -8.19 -5.90 -7.24
CA GLY A 116 -9.38 -5.41 -7.94
C GLY A 116 -10.00 -4.17 -7.28
N VAL A 117 -10.06 -4.13 -5.94
CA VAL A 117 -10.53 -2.94 -5.19
C VAL A 117 -9.61 -1.74 -5.40
N HIS A 118 -8.31 -1.92 -5.23
CA HIS A 118 -7.30 -0.87 -5.35
C HIS A 118 -7.16 -0.31 -6.76
N TYR A 119 -7.47 -1.11 -7.79
CA TYR A 119 -7.44 -0.70 -9.19
C TYR A 119 -8.81 -0.32 -9.76
N ASN A 120 -9.85 -0.24 -8.92
CA ASN A 120 -11.20 0.02 -9.37
C ASN A 120 -11.41 1.51 -9.71
N PRO A 121 -11.75 1.87 -10.97
CA PRO A 121 -11.99 3.26 -11.35
C PRO A 121 -13.24 3.87 -10.69
N ARG A 122 -14.12 3.06 -10.09
CA ARG A 122 -15.24 3.56 -9.26
C ARG A 122 -14.75 4.29 -8.01
N TYR A 123 -13.61 3.89 -7.46
CA TYR A 123 -13.08 4.42 -6.19
C TYR A 123 -11.79 5.22 -6.37
N TYR A 124 -11.06 5.00 -7.46
CA TYR A 124 -9.79 5.66 -7.75
C TYR A 124 -9.76 6.16 -9.19
N ASP A 125 -9.82 7.46 -9.41
CA ASP A 125 -9.63 8.07 -10.73
C ASP A 125 -8.23 7.75 -11.27
N ASP A 126 -8.07 7.33 -12.52
CA ASP A 126 -6.78 6.88 -13.08
C ASP A 126 -6.04 5.88 -12.17
N PRO A 127 -6.63 4.71 -11.87
CA PRO A 127 -6.16 3.82 -10.80
C PRO A 127 -4.76 3.24 -11.03
N LYS A 128 -4.28 3.26 -12.28
CA LYS A 128 -2.96 2.74 -12.66
C LYS A 128 -1.83 3.75 -12.46
N ILE A 129 -2.15 5.03 -12.24
CA ILE A 129 -1.16 6.09 -12.06
C ILE A 129 -0.76 6.16 -10.59
N TYR A 130 0.55 6.12 -10.32
CA TYR A 130 1.12 6.42 -9.01
C TYR A 130 0.92 7.89 -8.68
N ARG A 131 -0.07 8.19 -7.84
CA ARG A 131 -0.47 9.56 -7.47
C ARG A 131 -0.63 9.68 -5.95
N PRO A 132 0.46 9.91 -5.19
CA PRO A 132 0.42 10.08 -3.73
C PRO A 132 -0.49 11.21 -3.28
N SER A 133 -0.71 12.24 -4.11
CA SER A 133 -1.58 13.36 -3.80
C SER A 133 -3.03 13.01 -3.48
N ARG A 134 -3.48 11.78 -3.78
CA ARG A 134 -4.76 11.23 -3.30
C ARG A 134 -4.88 11.19 -1.78
N TRP A 135 -3.75 11.10 -1.10
CA TRP A 135 -3.67 10.90 0.34
C TRP A 135 -3.20 12.15 1.09
N TYR A 136 -2.92 13.26 0.39
CA TYR A 136 -2.46 14.50 1.03
C TYR A 136 -3.55 15.12 1.91
N GLY A 137 -3.13 15.72 3.02
CA GLY A 137 -4.03 16.33 3.99
C GLY A 137 -4.90 15.34 4.78
N LEU A 138 -4.75 14.03 4.54
CA LEU A 138 -5.36 13.02 5.39
C LEU A 138 -4.60 13.00 6.72
N PRO A 139 -5.32 12.98 7.87
CA PRO A 139 -4.70 12.71 9.15
C PRO A 139 -3.89 11.41 9.08
N THR A 140 -2.72 11.40 9.71
CA THR A 140 -1.81 10.24 9.69
C THR A 140 -2.32 9.03 10.49
N ASP A 141 -3.45 9.18 11.18
CA ASP A 141 -4.25 8.14 11.82
C ASP A 141 -5.53 7.78 11.04
N SER A 142 -5.71 8.33 9.84
CA SER A 142 -6.86 8.05 8.98
C SER A 142 -7.00 6.56 8.68
N GLU A 143 -8.21 6.04 8.87
CA GLU A 143 -8.56 4.65 8.55
C GLU A 143 -9.14 4.47 7.14
N LEU A 144 -9.11 5.53 6.31
CA LEU A 144 -9.64 5.49 4.94
C LEU A 144 -8.84 4.56 4.02
N PHE A 145 -7.59 4.25 4.36
CA PHE A 145 -6.78 3.33 3.58
C PHE A 145 -7.13 1.87 3.92
N THR A 146 -7.93 1.25 3.05
CA THR A 146 -8.51 -0.08 3.26
C THR A 146 -7.54 -1.24 3.11
N ALA A 147 -6.29 -1.00 2.67
CA ALA A 147 -5.27 -2.05 2.53
C ALA A 147 -4.93 -2.72 3.89
N PHE A 148 -5.08 -1.99 5.00
CA PHE A 148 -4.95 -2.54 6.34
C PHE A 148 -6.23 -3.22 6.86
N SER A 149 -7.17 -3.55 5.97
CA SER A 149 -8.52 -4.04 6.27
C SER A 149 -9.35 -3.07 7.13
N VAL A 150 -10.57 -3.44 7.48
CA VAL A 150 -11.50 -2.63 8.28
C VAL A 150 -12.21 -3.50 9.32
N GLY A 151 -12.70 -2.87 10.39
CA GLY A 151 -13.46 -3.54 11.45
C GLY A 151 -12.58 -4.30 12.46
N PRO A 152 -13.14 -5.26 13.22
CA PRO A 152 -12.48 -5.88 14.37
C PRO A 152 -11.26 -6.74 14.02
N ARG A 153 -11.06 -7.05 12.74
CA ARG A 153 -9.89 -7.76 12.21
C ARG A 153 -9.01 -6.86 11.32
N ALA A 154 -9.12 -5.54 11.48
CA ALA A 154 -8.15 -4.60 10.90
C ALA A 154 -6.73 -4.93 11.40
N CYS A 155 -5.74 -4.59 10.59
CA CYS A 155 -4.34 -4.86 10.89
C CYS A 155 -3.94 -4.20 12.22
N ILE A 156 -3.68 -5.04 13.23
CA ILE A 156 -3.20 -4.59 14.55
C ILE A 156 -1.85 -3.87 14.47
N GLY A 157 -1.05 -4.19 13.44
CA GLY A 157 0.24 -3.58 13.16
C GLY A 157 0.17 -2.26 12.38
N ARG A 158 -1.02 -1.77 12.00
CA ARG A 158 -1.16 -0.57 11.15
C ARG A 158 -0.34 0.60 11.67
N ARG A 159 -0.54 0.98 12.93
CA ARG A 159 0.14 2.15 13.50
C ARG A 159 1.65 1.97 13.58
N PHE A 160 2.11 0.76 13.88
CA PHE A 160 3.54 0.46 13.90
C PHE A 160 4.13 0.57 12.49
N ALA A 161 3.51 -0.06 11.49
CA ALA A 161 3.96 -0.05 10.11
C ALA A 161 4.01 1.37 9.51
N THR A 162 2.99 2.20 9.78
CA THR A 162 2.98 3.57 9.24
C THR A 162 4.02 4.45 9.91
N VAL A 163 4.18 4.37 11.23
CA VAL A 163 5.22 5.12 11.96
C VAL A 163 6.62 4.67 11.53
N GLU A 164 6.86 3.36 11.45
CA GLU A 164 8.13 2.78 11.01
C GLU A 164 8.47 3.23 9.59
N ALA A 165 7.52 3.10 8.65
CA ALA A 165 7.73 3.49 7.27
C ALA A 165 7.97 5.00 7.12
N THR A 166 7.17 5.84 7.77
CA THR A 166 7.35 7.29 7.74
C THR A 166 8.69 7.70 8.34
N CYS A 167 9.09 7.11 9.46
CA CYS A 167 10.39 7.36 10.10
C CYS A 167 11.55 6.98 9.15
N PHE A 168 11.53 5.76 8.63
CA PHE A 168 12.56 5.27 7.72
C PHE A 168 12.67 6.14 6.46
N LEU A 169 11.54 6.43 5.80
CA LEU A 169 11.52 7.23 4.57
C LEU A 169 11.94 8.68 4.82
N ALA A 170 11.52 9.28 5.95
CA ALA A 170 11.92 10.65 6.28
C ALA A 170 13.43 10.77 6.51
N HIS A 171 14.03 9.82 7.24
CA HIS A 171 15.47 9.77 7.45
C HIS A 171 16.23 9.54 6.14
N LEU A 172 15.79 8.58 5.34
CA LEU A 172 16.47 8.24 4.09
C LEU A 172 16.38 9.39 3.07
N LEU A 173 15.18 9.89 2.78
CA LEU A 173 14.96 10.88 1.72
C LEU A 173 15.47 12.27 2.07
N ARG A 174 15.60 12.61 3.36
CA ARG A 174 16.21 13.89 3.76
C ARG A 174 17.67 13.99 3.30
N ASP A 175 18.42 12.90 3.45
CA ASP A 175 19.87 12.89 3.24
C ASP A 175 20.28 12.30 1.89
N TRP A 176 19.42 11.47 1.29
CA TRP A 176 19.74 10.69 0.11
C TRP A 176 18.67 10.83 -0.96
N GLU A 177 19.16 10.93 -2.20
CA GLU A 177 18.32 10.85 -3.39
C GLU A 177 18.31 9.41 -3.92
N VAL A 178 17.12 8.88 -4.18
CA VAL A 178 16.91 7.54 -4.73
C VAL A 178 16.85 7.65 -6.25
N GLN A 179 17.76 6.93 -6.93
CA GLN A 179 17.87 6.89 -8.39
C GLN A 179 17.93 5.44 -8.89
N PRO A 180 17.37 5.13 -10.07
CA PRO A 180 17.33 3.76 -10.58
C PRO A 180 18.67 3.41 -11.22
N ILE A 181 19.14 2.19 -11.00
CA ILE A 181 20.27 1.64 -11.74
C ILE A 181 19.77 1.12 -13.09
N LEU A 182 20.03 1.89 -14.15
CA LEU A 182 19.59 1.59 -15.51
C LEU A 182 20.58 0.66 -16.22
N ARG A 183 20.04 -0.22 -17.08
CA ARG A 183 20.86 -0.96 -18.06
C ARG A 183 21.21 -0.05 -19.25
N ASP A 184 22.21 -0.44 -20.04
CA ASP A 184 22.61 0.31 -21.23
C ASP A 184 21.41 0.56 -22.16
N GLY A 185 21.10 1.84 -22.41
CA GLY A 185 19.98 2.28 -23.25
C GLY A 185 18.58 2.13 -22.62
N GLU A 186 18.46 1.73 -21.35
CA GLU A 186 17.18 1.59 -20.65
C GLU A 186 16.67 2.95 -20.16
N SER A 187 15.42 3.28 -20.46
CA SER A 187 14.75 4.45 -19.87
C SER A 187 14.23 4.16 -18.46
N LYS A 188 13.97 5.20 -17.65
CA LYS A 188 13.35 5.05 -16.33
C LYS A 188 12.00 4.33 -16.39
N GLN A 189 11.21 4.59 -17.42
CA GLN A 189 9.93 3.91 -17.63
C GLN A 189 10.12 2.42 -17.94
N ALA A 190 11.11 2.08 -18.77
CA ALA A 190 11.44 0.69 -19.07
C ALA A 190 11.98 -0.05 -17.84
N TRP A 191 12.79 0.63 -17.02
CA TRP A 191 13.24 0.11 -15.73
C TRP A 191 12.06 -0.15 -14.80
N GLY A 192 11.13 0.81 -14.67
CA GLY A 192 9.93 0.67 -13.84
C GLY A 192 9.07 -0.51 -14.30
N ALA A 193 8.83 -0.64 -15.61
CA ALA A 193 8.09 -1.77 -16.18
C ALA A 193 8.77 -3.13 -15.98
N ARG A 194 10.09 -3.17 -15.73
CA ARG A 194 10.84 -4.40 -15.45
C ARG A 194 10.89 -4.74 -13.96
N VAL A 195 11.08 -3.73 -13.11
CA VAL A 195 11.34 -3.90 -11.67
C VAL A 195 10.07 -3.87 -10.83
N LEU A 196 9.10 -3.04 -11.23
CA LEU A 196 7.81 -2.90 -10.54
C LEU A 196 6.71 -3.79 -11.15
N ASP A 197 7.09 -4.78 -11.97
CA ASP A 197 6.18 -5.77 -12.52
C ASP A 197 5.85 -6.84 -11.46
N ALA A 198 4.75 -6.65 -10.75
CA ALA A 198 4.25 -7.61 -9.77
C ALA A 198 3.63 -8.83 -10.48
N LYS A 199 4.39 -9.92 -10.60
CA LYS A 199 3.86 -11.20 -11.08
C LYS A 199 3.50 -12.12 -9.91
N ILE A 200 2.25 -12.57 -9.87
CA ILE A 200 1.89 -13.74 -9.08
C ILE A 200 2.40 -14.97 -9.83
N VAL A 201 3.52 -15.53 -9.37
CA VAL A 201 4.06 -16.78 -9.90
C VAL A 201 3.50 -17.93 -9.08
N MET A 202 2.65 -18.75 -9.70
CA MET A 202 2.13 -19.97 -9.09
C MET A 202 2.84 -21.18 -9.70
N THR A 203 3.66 -21.86 -8.91
CA THR A 203 4.27 -23.13 -9.31
C THR A 203 3.30 -24.26 -8.96
N LEU A 204 2.67 -24.85 -9.98
CA LEU A 204 1.83 -26.04 -9.83
C LEU A 204 2.71 -27.28 -10.02
N GLU A 205 2.99 -27.99 -8.94
CA GLU A 205 3.63 -29.30 -9.00
C GLU A 205 2.55 -30.39 -8.93
N ARG A 206 2.62 -31.36 -9.85
CA ARG A 206 1.69 -32.49 -9.88
C ARG A 206 2.08 -33.45 -8.75
N CYS A 207 1.25 -33.56 -7.70
CA CYS A 207 1.45 -34.59 -6.69
C CYS A 207 1.41 -35.98 -7.35
N PRO A 208 2.44 -36.83 -7.15
CA PRO A 208 2.40 -38.21 -7.62
C PRO A 208 1.39 -38.99 -6.78
N HIS A 209 0.23 -39.25 -7.37
CA HIS A 209 -0.70 -40.30 -6.96
C HIS A 209 -0.87 -41.24 -8.16
#